data_AF-A0A0R0M0M6-F1
#
_entry.id   AF-A0A0R0M0M6-F1
#
_cell.length_a   1.000
_cell.length_b   1.000
_cell.length_c   1.000
_cell.angle_alpha   90.00
_cell.angle_beta   90.00
_cell.angle_gamma   90.00
#
_symmetry.space_group_name_H-M   'P 1'
#
loop_
_entity.id
_entity.type
_entity.pdbx_description
1 polymer ?
#
loop_
_entity_poly.entity_id
_entity_poly.type
_entity_poly.pdbx_seq_one_letter_code
_entity_poly.pdbx_strand_id
1 'polypeptide(L)'
;DEHEKTSDEKTEEKDKNGPESIQLFPWLIKSDDDSVKEYYKEIQGHGSVLSWQKKRVDIRQKTPSGGNTIAGVEILLIIPYFLDMRIIGMESKGTHVLFVNEQAIKLDDIPIFLQPMTFVIQSSELKVTSTRENLIDHKNTFNEIIKSVIKMAIPLLKEKLQEDIEKHMPTWEFYIKSGYAHAKNENLIALKDLFIPILPFTTQNGSVLLGDVLAETEKEVLYANIVPVDLPKNVYHPLLDGIDQKIIILSGFLDEQIVNSFEHKGKIMKNIADKKFDNLDRKGEEELIDFCKKTLGSLVDQVILSQRLKNAPFSLKEKHTQFSAAHKKMLGDYVIRSSFFRKTIESDIILEINPDAIEIQEINVLLANKELEKAADAVRIGVAAASVLCNINFIDRRNEFLGLLNVQRRILGLDQLEIKEKKEEKIPETPEDVKNEEKQVDEPEVDQKIGLGDVKESDVEKQEVTEQGEAREDL
;
A
#
# COMPACT_ATOMS: atom_id res chain seq x y z
N ASP A 1 34.74 41.88 87.08
CA ASP A 1 36.08 41.37 86.74
C ASP A 1 35.86 40.01 86.11
N GLU A 2 35.52 40.00 84.82
CA GLU A 2 36.47 39.87 83.70
C GLU A 2 36.94 38.43 83.52
N HIS A 3 36.33 37.74 82.55
CA HIS A 3 36.97 37.07 81.41
C HIS A 3 35.94 36.10 80.80
N GLU A 4 35.23 36.50 79.75
CA GLU A 4 35.60 36.47 78.33
C GLU A 4 35.62 35.05 77.72
N LYS A 5 34.70 34.88 76.77
CA LYS A 5 34.47 33.72 75.92
C LYS A 5 35.67 33.45 75.03
N THR A 6 35.94 32.17 74.72
CA THR A 6 36.11 31.63 73.35
C THR A 6 36.61 30.19 73.41
N SER A 7 35.89 29.26 72.78
CA SER A 7 36.49 28.27 71.89
C SER A 7 35.38 27.57 71.11
N ASP A 8 35.17 28.06 69.89
CA ASP A 8 34.36 27.44 68.85
C ASP A 8 34.91 26.05 68.50
N GLU A 9 34.03 25.05 68.54
CA GLU A 9 34.24 23.77 67.89
C GLU A 9 34.22 23.99 66.37
N LYS A 10 35.38 23.87 65.73
CA LYS A 10 35.49 23.75 64.28
C LYS A 10 35.01 22.35 63.87
N THR A 11 33.76 22.27 63.43
CA THR A 11 33.30 21.18 62.58
C THR A 11 33.88 21.41 61.19
N GLU A 12 34.84 20.58 60.78
CA GLU A 12 35.29 20.52 59.39
C GLU A 12 34.13 19.99 58.52
N GLU A 13 33.34 20.90 57.95
CA GLU A 13 32.54 20.61 56.76
C GLU A 13 33.51 20.27 55.63
N LYS A 14 33.70 18.96 55.40
CA LYS A 14 34.25 18.46 54.15
C LYS A 14 33.26 18.80 53.04
N ASP A 15 33.54 19.89 52.34
CA ASP A 15 33.05 20.17 50.99
C ASP A 15 33.30 18.92 50.12
N LYS A 16 32.24 18.11 49.98
CA LYS A 16 32.21 16.88 49.19
C LYS A 16 31.42 17.05 47.89
N ASN A 17 31.16 18.28 47.48
CA ASN A 17 30.56 18.57 46.19
C ASN A 17 31.61 19.24 45.30
N GLY A 18 32.59 18.44 44.86
CA GLY A 18 33.23 18.74 43.59
C GLY A 18 32.14 18.82 42.51
N PRO A 19 32.31 19.67 41.47
CA PRO A 19 31.32 19.77 40.41
C PRO A 19 31.10 18.37 39.84
N GLU A 20 29.92 17.79 40.09
CA GLU A 20 29.50 16.58 39.40
C GLU A 20 29.58 16.92 37.92
N SER A 21 30.55 16.33 37.22
CA SER A 21 30.63 16.47 35.78
C SER A 21 29.31 15.94 35.23
N ILE A 22 28.45 16.84 34.74
CA ILE A 22 27.23 16.49 34.04
C ILE A 22 27.67 15.63 32.86
N GLN A 23 27.54 14.32 32.97
CA GLN A 23 27.81 13.41 31.87
C GLN A 23 26.71 13.64 30.85
N LEU A 24 27.08 14.28 29.74
CA LEU A 24 26.13 14.70 28.71
C LEU A 24 25.38 13.52 28.07
N PHE A 25 25.80 12.26 28.30
CA PHE A 25 25.20 11.07 27.67
C PHE A 25 25.29 9.79 28.55
N PRO A 26 24.43 9.61 29.57
CA PRO A 26 24.47 8.43 30.45
C PRO A 26 24.25 7.08 29.71
N TRP A 27 23.43 7.09 28.65
CA TRP A 27 23.15 5.95 27.77
C TRP A 27 24.37 5.46 26.97
N LEU A 28 25.45 6.25 26.90
CA LEU A 28 26.70 5.78 26.29
C LEU A 28 27.40 4.71 27.10
N ILE A 29 27.25 4.75 28.43
CA ILE A 29 28.02 3.95 29.38
C ILE A 29 27.24 2.69 29.78
N LYS A 30 25.92 2.80 29.90
CA LYS A 30 25.03 1.68 30.22
C LYS A 30 24.02 1.47 29.11
N SER A 31 24.04 0.29 28.52
CA SER A 31 23.12 -0.14 27.48
C SER A 31 22.32 -1.33 27.99
N ASP A 32 21.63 -1.13 29.12
CA ASP A 32 20.64 -2.05 29.65
C ASP A 32 19.23 -1.51 29.40
N ASP A 33 18.26 -2.43 29.39
CA ASP A 33 16.86 -2.16 29.09
C ASP A 33 16.24 -1.06 29.96
N ASP A 34 16.58 -1.02 31.26
CA ASP A 34 15.97 -0.09 32.21
C ASP A 34 16.51 1.31 31.99
N SER A 35 17.83 1.45 31.82
CA SER A 35 18.47 2.71 31.46
C SER A 35 17.92 3.31 30.15
N VAL A 36 17.69 2.48 29.12
CA VAL A 36 17.14 2.95 27.83
C VAL A 36 15.68 3.39 27.98
N LYS A 37 14.87 2.67 28.77
CA LYS A 37 13.47 3.05 29.04
C LYS A 37 13.37 4.34 29.84
N GLU A 38 14.23 4.52 30.84
CA GLU A 38 14.31 5.76 31.62
C GLU A 38 14.69 6.93 30.72
N TYR A 39 15.75 6.78 29.91
CA TYR A 39 16.14 7.78 28.93
C TYR A 39 15.01 8.13 27.95
N TYR A 40 14.31 7.13 27.39
CA TYR A 40 13.21 7.37 26.45
C TYR A 40 12.07 8.18 27.10
N LYS A 41 11.78 7.95 28.38
CA LYS A 41 10.79 8.73 29.13
C LYS A 41 11.21 10.19 29.33
N GLU A 42 12.50 10.45 29.53
CA GLU A 42 13.03 11.80 29.71
C GLU A 42 12.94 12.65 28.44
N ILE A 43 13.20 12.06 27.27
CA ILE A 43 13.25 12.81 26.00
C ILE A 43 11.91 12.93 25.27
N GLN A 44 11.01 11.94 25.40
CA GLN A 44 9.72 11.91 24.71
C GLN A 44 8.65 11.19 25.54
N GLY A 45 8.47 11.63 26.78
CA GLY A 45 7.60 10.98 27.75
C GLY A 45 6.13 10.99 27.34
N HIS A 46 5.70 10.06 26.49
CA HIS A 46 4.39 9.38 26.45
C HIS A 46 4.50 8.17 25.50
N GLY A 47 4.94 7.01 26.03
CA GLY A 47 5.03 5.76 25.26
C GLY A 47 5.86 4.70 25.96
N SER A 48 5.84 3.47 25.45
CA SER A 48 6.73 2.39 25.90
C SER A 48 7.72 2.02 24.80
N VAL A 49 8.93 1.61 25.17
CA VAL A 49 9.91 1.10 24.22
C VAL A 49 9.42 -0.25 23.68
N LEU A 50 9.26 -0.38 22.36
CA LEU A 50 8.92 -1.64 21.70
C LEU A 50 10.17 -2.49 21.49
N SER A 51 11.23 -1.88 20.98
CA SER A 51 12.53 -2.51 20.78
C SER A 51 13.62 -1.44 20.71
N TRP A 52 14.87 -1.81 20.99
CA TRP A 52 16.00 -0.90 20.85
C TRP A 52 17.26 -1.67 20.46
N GLN A 53 18.23 -0.95 19.87
CA GLN A 53 19.54 -1.50 19.57
C GLN A 53 20.58 -0.39 19.57
N LYS A 54 21.75 -0.69 20.15
CA LYS A 54 22.96 0.13 20.01
C LYS A 54 23.96 -0.59 19.11
N LYS A 55 24.52 0.13 18.12
CA LYS A 55 25.49 -0.44 17.18
C LYS A 55 26.49 0.63 16.71
N ARG A 56 27.75 0.24 16.56
CA ARG A 56 28.76 1.03 15.85
C ARG A 56 28.78 0.63 14.36
N VAL A 57 28.77 1.61 13.48
CA VAL A 57 28.82 1.46 12.02
C VAL A 57 29.89 2.36 11.43
N ASP A 58 30.42 1.97 10.29
CA ASP A 58 31.43 2.73 9.57
C ASP A 58 30.77 3.51 8.42
N ILE A 59 30.94 4.83 8.42
CA ILE A 59 30.36 5.74 7.42
C ILE A 59 31.49 6.33 6.58
N ARG A 60 31.32 6.33 5.25
CA ARG A 60 32.25 6.99 4.35
C ARG A 60 31.88 8.46 4.25
N GLN A 61 32.89 9.30 4.38
CA GLN A 61 32.75 10.74 4.26
C GLN A 61 33.87 11.30 3.38
N LYS A 62 33.56 12.29 2.54
CA LYS A 62 34.58 13.05 1.83
C LYS A 62 35.30 14.01 2.77
N THR A 63 36.61 14.05 2.62
CA THR A 63 37.50 15.00 3.30
C THR A 63 37.48 16.37 2.60
N PRO A 64 37.90 17.44 3.29
CA PRO A 64 38.06 18.76 2.66
C PRO A 64 38.96 18.76 1.42
N SER A 65 39.95 17.85 1.36
CA SER A 65 40.89 17.70 0.24
C SER A 65 40.36 16.82 -0.89
N GLY A 66 39.11 16.34 -0.82
CA GLY A 66 38.46 15.54 -1.86
C GLY A 66 38.73 14.02 -1.78
N GLY A 67 39.54 13.55 -0.83
CA GLY A 67 39.71 12.12 -0.54
C GLY A 67 38.54 11.55 0.28
N ASN A 68 38.46 10.22 0.43
CA ASN A 68 37.46 9.57 1.29
C ASN A 68 38.08 9.10 2.60
N THR A 69 37.38 9.32 3.72
CA THR A 69 37.69 8.77 5.04
C THR A 69 36.55 7.89 5.52
N ILE A 70 36.87 6.91 6.35
CA ILE A 70 35.88 6.12 7.08
C ILE A 70 35.83 6.66 8.50
N ALA A 71 34.63 6.97 8.99
CA ALA A 71 34.38 7.43 10.34
C ALA A 71 33.48 6.43 11.06
N GLY A 72 33.90 6.01 12.24
CA GLY A 72 33.08 5.24 13.16
C GLY A 72 31.95 6.09 13.74
N VAL A 73 30.74 5.57 13.69
CA VAL A 73 29.51 6.20 14.17
C VAL A 73 28.78 5.24 15.08
N GLU A 74 28.49 5.66 16.31
CA GLU A 74 27.63 4.92 17.23
C GLU A 74 26.19 5.37 17.07
N ILE A 75 25.27 4.41 16.95
CA ILE A 75 23.84 4.65 16.77
C ILE A 75 23.11 3.93 17.90
N LEU A 76 22.33 4.67 18.67
CA LEU A 76 21.26 4.14 19.52
C LEU A 76 19.94 4.35 18.79
N LEU A 77 19.25 3.25 18.45
CA LEU A 77 17.93 3.27 17.84
C LEU A 77 16.90 2.74 18.83
N ILE A 78 15.79 3.47 18.98
CA ILE A 78 14.64 3.12 19.80
C ILE A 78 13.41 3.11 18.90
N ILE A 79 12.75 1.96 18.84
CA ILE A 79 11.47 1.77 18.18
C ILE A 79 10.40 1.87 19.28
N PRO A 80 9.51 2.86 19.23
CA PRO A 80 8.48 2.98 20.23
C PRO A 80 7.26 2.10 19.92
N TYR A 81 6.53 1.79 20.98
CA TYR A 81 5.15 1.39 20.89
C TYR A 81 4.29 2.65 21.00
N PHE A 82 3.44 2.89 20.01
CA PHE A 82 2.56 4.05 19.98
C PHE A 82 1.23 3.71 19.32
N LEU A 83 0.21 4.51 19.63
CA LEU A 83 -1.04 4.50 18.88
C LEU A 83 -0.87 5.41 17.67
N ASP A 84 -1.32 4.95 16.51
CA ASP A 84 -1.29 5.79 15.33
C ASP A 84 -2.32 6.93 15.44
N MET A 85 -1.85 8.12 15.81
CA MET A 85 -2.67 9.32 15.99
C MET A 85 -2.91 10.09 14.68
N ARG A 86 -2.47 9.58 13.52
CA ARG A 86 -2.74 10.23 12.22
C ARG A 86 -4.23 10.32 11.91
N ILE A 87 -5.03 9.39 12.44
CA ILE A 87 -6.50 9.40 12.30
C ILE A 87 -7.10 10.72 12.84
N ILE A 88 -6.45 11.36 13.81
CA ILE A 88 -6.85 12.65 14.36
C ILE A 88 -5.96 13.82 13.89
N GLY A 89 -5.15 13.60 12.84
CA GLY A 89 -4.28 14.63 12.25
C GLY A 89 -2.99 14.91 13.02
N MET A 90 -2.59 14.05 13.97
CA MET A 90 -1.33 14.20 14.70
C MET A 90 -0.23 13.32 14.10
N GLU A 91 0.91 13.92 13.80
CA GLU A 91 2.10 13.19 13.35
C GLU A 91 2.86 12.61 14.55
N SER A 92 3.16 11.30 14.50
CA SER A 92 4.05 10.68 15.48
C SER A 92 5.50 11.00 15.09
N LYS A 93 6.15 11.87 15.86
CA LYS A 93 7.56 12.25 15.65
C LYS A 93 8.41 11.80 16.83
N GLY A 94 9.40 10.97 16.52
CA GLY A 94 10.49 10.60 17.39
C GLY A 94 11.53 11.71 17.52
N THR A 95 12.50 11.50 18.40
CA THR A 95 13.65 12.41 18.57
C THR A 95 14.82 11.90 17.73
N HIS A 96 15.35 12.76 16.85
CA HIS A 96 16.47 12.44 15.97
C HIS A 96 17.60 13.41 16.25
N VAL A 97 18.73 12.92 16.75
CA VAL A 97 19.87 13.79 17.09
C VAL A 97 21.18 13.17 16.62
N LEU A 98 22.05 14.00 16.06
CA LEU A 98 23.41 13.64 15.70
C LEU A 98 24.38 14.52 16.50
N PHE A 99 25.31 13.88 17.20
CA PHE A 99 26.41 14.55 17.91
C PHE A 99 27.73 14.25 17.21
N VAL A 100 28.46 15.30 16.85
CA VAL A 100 29.83 15.18 16.36
C VAL A 100 30.77 15.96 17.26
N ASN A 101 31.71 15.28 17.93
CA ASN A 101 32.57 15.89 18.95
C ASN A 101 31.78 16.73 19.97
N GLU A 102 30.72 16.13 20.54
CA GLU A 102 29.82 16.75 21.54
C GLU A 102 28.97 17.92 21.04
N GLN A 103 28.99 18.21 19.73
CA GLN A 103 28.16 19.25 19.11
C GLN A 103 26.97 18.64 18.40
N ALA A 104 25.77 19.16 18.67
CA ALA A 104 24.56 18.77 17.96
C ALA A 104 24.61 19.29 16.52
N ILE A 105 24.47 18.38 15.56
CA ILE A 105 24.38 18.65 14.13
C ILE A 105 22.93 18.44 13.71
N LYS A 106 22.39 19.39 12.95
CA LYS A 106 21.03 19.30 12.45
C LYS A 106 20.91 18.14 11.47
N LEU A 107 19.86 17.35 11.62
CA LEU A 107 19.47 16.33 10.67
C LEU A 107 18.34 16.90 9.81
N ASP A 108 18.57 16.96 8.50
CA ASP A 108 17.58 17.40 7.53
C ASP A 108 16.86 16.19 6.92
N ASP A 109 15.59 16.33 6.52
CA ASP A 109 14.84 15.36 5.71
C ASP A 109 14.81 13.90 6.24
N ILE A 110 14.43 13.69 7.50
CA ILE A 110 14.22 12.33 8.05
C ILE A 110 13.12 11.60 7.24
N PRO A 111 13.41 10.42 6.66
CA PRO A 111 12.42 9.66 5.90
C PRO A 111 11.21 9.30 6.74
N ILE A 112 10.02 9.33 6.14
CA ILE A 112 8.72 9.04 6.81
C ILE A 112 8.79 7.76 7.64
N PHE A 113 9.41 6.69 7.13
CA PHE A 113 9.58 5.43 7.85
C PHE A 113 10.28 5.57 9.22
N LEU A 114 11.28 6.44 9.33
CA LEU A 114 12.04 6.66 10.56
C LEU A 114 11.44 7.74 11.45
N GLN A 115 10.49 8.54 10.96
CA GLN A 115 9.90 9.64 11.71
C GLN A 115 9.39 9.24 13.10
N PRO A 116 8.64 8.14 13.30
CA PRO A 116 8.17 7.78 14.64
C PRO A 116 9.28 7.18 15.52
N MET A 117 10.41 6.76 14.95
CA MET A 117 11.53 6.18 15.70
C MET A 117 12.35 7.26 16.36
N THR A 118 12.93 6.96 17.52
CA THR A 118 13.94 7.81 18.13
C THR A 118 15.32 7.25 17.84
N PHE A 119 16.24 8.08 17.37
CA PHE A 119 17.63 7.65 17.26
C PHE A 119 18.60 8.76 17.63
N VAL A 120 19.65 8.35 18.33
CA VAL A 120 20.74 9.22 18.75
C VAL A 120 22.02 8.68 18.13
N ILE A 121 22.69 9.54 17.39
CA ILE A 121 23.89 9.20 16.65
C ILE A 121 25.05 9.98 17.25
N GLN A 122 26.19 9.35 17.44
CA GLN A 122 27.40 10.01 17.91
C GLN A 122 28.61 9.60 17.10
N SER A 123 29.50 10.56 16.83
CA SER A 123 30.82 10.27 16.28
C SER A 123 31.86 11.27 16.77
N SER A 124 33.05 10.77 17.10
CA SER A 124 34.26 11.61 17.29
C SER A 124 35.11 11.71 16.01
N GLU A 125 34.73 10.98 14.96
CA GLU A 125 35.55 10.78 13.76
C GLU A 125 35.02 11.56 12.56
N LEU A 126 33.70 11.74 12.49
CA LEU A 126 33.04 12.57 11.47
C LEU A 126 33.60 14.00 11.48
N LYS A 127 33.69 14.58 10.28
CA LYS A 127 34.15 15.95 10.06
C LYS A 127 32.97 16.87 9.78
N VAL A 128 33.01 18.04 10.41
CA VAL A 128 32.02 19.11 10.24
C VAL A 128 32.62 20.26 9.43
N THR A 129 31.76 21.08 8.83
CA THR A 129 32.14 22.33 8.18
C THR A 129 32.70 23.33 9.18
N SER A 130 33.32 24.42 8.69
CA SER A 130 33.82 25.50 9.55
C SER A 130 32.72 26.16 10.38
N THR A 131 31.48 26.19 9.88
CA THR A 131 30.31 26.70 10.63
C THR A 131 29.89 25.78 11.77
N ARG A 132 30.35 24.51 11.79
CA ARG A 132 29.99 23.48 12.77
C ARG A 132 28.50 23.11 12.81
N GLU A 133 27.72 23.64 11.88
CA GLU A 133 26.29 23.34 11.77
C GLU A 133 26.02 22.10 10.91
N ASN A 134 26.94 21.80 9.99
CA ASN A 134 26.77 20.77 8.96
C ASN A 134 27.97 19.82 8.89
N LEU A 135 27.73 18.63 8.37
CA LEU A 135 28.78 17.67 8.00
C LEU A 135 29.47 18.09 6.71
N ILE A 136 30.75 17.72 6.54
CA ILE A 136 31.39 17.77 5.22
C ILE A 136 30.68 16.76 4.32
N ASP A 137 30.37 17.16 3.08
CA ASP A 137 29.55 16.37 2.14
C ASP A 137 28.23 15.91 2.80
N HIS A 138 27.53 16.88 3.41
CA HIS A 138 26.40 16.65 4.30
C HIS A 138 25.39 15.66 3.73
N LYS A 139 24.90 15.91 2.50
CA LYS A 139 23.85 15.08 1.87
C LYS A 139 24.28 13.61 1.73
N ASN A 140 25.49 13.34 1.25
CA ASN A 140 25.93 11.96 1.05
C ASN A 140 26.21 11.25 2.37
N THR A 141 26.89 11.93 3.30
CA THR A 141 27.23 11.38 4.62
C THR A 141 25.96 11.09 5.42
N PHE A 142 25.01 12.02 5.41
CA PHE A 142 23.70 11.85 6.03
C PHE A 142 22.93 10.69 5.41
N ASN A 143 22.89 10.58 4.07
CA ASN A 143 22.27 9.45 3.40
C ASN A 143 22.88 8.09 3.79
N GLU A 144 24.19 8.01 4.01
CA GLU A 144 24.84 6.78 4.50
C GLU A 144 24.45 6.46 5.96
N ILE A 145 24.36 7.49 6.82
CA ILE A 145 23.89 7.35 8.20
C ILE A 145 22.45 6.82 8.20
N ILE A 146 21.55 7.46 7.46
CA ILE A 146 20.14 7.06 7.35
C ILE A 146 19.99 5.64 6.81
N LYS A 147 20.75 5.27 5.77
CA LYS A 147 20.80 3.89 5.27
C LYS A 147 21.19 2.89 6.37
N SER A 148 22.12 3.28 7.25
CA SER A 148 22.57 2.44 8.36
C SER A 148 21.50 2.32 9.45
N VAL A 149 20.81 3.41 9.77
CA VAL A 149 19.66 3.41 10.69
C VAL A 149 18.53 2.51 10.15
N ILE A 150 18.17 2.62 8.87
CA ILE A 150 17.15 1.76 8.24
C ILE A 150 17.55 0.28 8.31
N LYS A 151 18.81 -0.04 8.04
CA LYS A 151 19.35 -1.42 8.15
C LYS A 151 19.32 -1.97 9.58
N MET A 152 19.33 -1.11 10.60
CA MET A 152 19.13 -1.52 12.00
C MET A 152 17.63 -1.66 12.33
N ALA A 153 16.81 -0.73 11.86
CA ALA A 153 15.39 -0.67 12.18
C ALA A 153 14.58 -1.85 11.61
N ILE A 154 14.83 -2.21 10.35
CA ILE A 154 14.05 -3.23 9.64
C ILE A 154 14.12 -4.61 10.34
N PRO A 155 15.30 -5.15 10.71
CA PRO A 155 15.38 -6.43 11.42
C PRO A 155 14.65 -6.40 12.77
N LEU A 156 14.77 -5.33 13.55
CA LEU A 156 14.09 -5.20 14.84
C LEU A 156 12.57 -5.13 14.68
N LEU A 157 12.08 -4.38 13.70
CA LEU A 157 10.64 -4.34 13.39
C LEU A 157 10.15 -5.69 12.88
N LYS A 158 10.94 -6.39 12.05
CA LYS A 158 10.59 -7.73 11.57
C LYS A 158 10.34 -8.69 12.72
N GLU A 159 11.27 -8.74 13.67
CA GLU A 159 11.15 -9.59 14.86
C GLU A 159 9.85 -9.30 15.61
N LYS A 160 9.55 -8.02 15.87
CA LYS A 160 8.34 -7.62 16.59
C LYS A 160 7.04 -7.85 15.82
N LEU A 161 7.05 -7.66 14.50
CA LEU A 161 5.91 -8.01 13.65
C LEU A 161 5.68 -9.54 13.60
N GLN A 162 6.74 -10.35 13.68
CA GLN A 162 6.62 -11.81 13.73
C GLN A 162 6.14 -12.32 15.11
N GLU A 163 6.41 -11.59 16.19
CA GLU A 163 5.89 -11.91 17.53
C GLU A 163 4.35 -11.73 17.61
N ASP A 164 3.82 -10.61 17.11
CA ASP A 164 2.39 -10.29 17.15
C ASP A 164 2.01 -9.30 16.04
N ILE A 165 1.78 -9.81 14.84
CA ILE A 165 1.49 -8.98 13.66
C ILE A 165 0.21 -8.17 13.84
N GLU A 166 -0.85 -8.75 14.40
CA GLU A 166 -2.14 -8.09 14.56
C GLU A 166 -2.05 -6.88 15.51
N LYS A 167 -1.21 -6.98 16.54
CA LYS A 167 -0.97 -5.88 17.49
C LYS A 167 -0.11 -4.77 16.90
N HIS A 168 0.91 -5.11 16.12
CA HIS A 168 1.95 -4.16 15.70
C HIS A 168 1.71 -3.56 14.30
N MET A 169 1.03 -4.29 13.41
CA MET A 169 0.76 -3.86 12.05
C MET A 169 -0.02 -2.53 11.99
N PRO A 170 -1.13 -2.31 12.73
CA PRO A 170 -1.93 -1.09 12.59
C PRO A 170 -1.12 0.19 12.83
N THR A 171 -0.12 0.13 13.72
CA THR A 171 0.76 1.26 14.03
C THR A 171 1.80 1.51 12.93
N TRP A 172 2.40 0.43 12.40
CA TRP A 172 3.60 0.50 11.56
C TRP A 172 3.34 0.40 10.06
N GLU A 173 2.17 -0.07 9.65
CA GLU A 173 1.80 -0.36 8.26
C GLU A 173 2.13 0.79 7.30
N PHE A 174 1.57 1.97 7.55
CA PHE A 174 1.84 3.13 6.71
C PHE A 174 3.32 3.45 6.63
N TYR A 175 4.03 3.46 7.76
CA TYR A 175 5.44 3.86 7.80
C TYR A 175 6.32 2.90 6.98
N ILE A 176 6.06 1.60 7.09
CA ILE A 176 6.77 0.57 6.31
C ILE A 176 6.46 0.72 4.82
N LYS A 177 5.17 0.86 4.47
CA LYS A 177 4.72 1.00 3.07
C LYS A 177 5.24 2.29 2.43
N SER A 178 5.23 3.41 3.16
CA SER A 178 5.82 4.69 2.72
C SER A 178 7.34 4.59 2.58
N GLY A 179 8.01 3.87 3.48
CA GLY A 179 9.44 3.57 3.37
C GLY A 179 9.79 2.82 2.09
N TYR A 180 9.02 1.79 1.75
CA TYR A 180 9.18 1.05 0.50
C TYR A 180 8.92 1.94 -0.72
N ALA A 181 7.81 2.68 -0.75
CA ALA A 181 7.45 3.56 -1.87
C ALA A 181 8.52 4.63 -2.13
N HIS A 182 9.04 5.25 -1.05
CA HIS A 182 10.12 6.22 -1.13
C HIS A 182 11.42 5.60 -1.64
N ALA A 183 11.86 4.47 -1.05
CA ALA A 183 13.07 3.78 -1.48
C ALA A 183 13.04 3.40 -2.96
N LYS A 184 11.84 3.07 -3.47
CA LYS A 184 11.63 2.81 -4.89
C LYS A 184 11.76 4.07 -5.74
N ASN A 185 11.08 5.16 -5.39
CA ASN A 185 11.06 6.40 -6.18
C ASN A 185 12.46 7.02 -6.31
N GLU A 186 13.32 6.86 -5.31
CA GLU A 186 14.71 7.31 -5.36
C GLU A 186 15.68 6.31 -6.01
N ASN A 187 15.17 5.21 -6.60
CA ASN A 187 15.98 4.12 -7.16
C ASN A 187 16.99 3.52 -6.17
N LEU A 188 16.67 3.51 -4.88
CA LEU A 188 17.49 2.91 -3.82
C LEU A 188 17.19 1.42 -3.71
N ILE A 189 17.55 0.65 -4.75
CA ILE A 189 17.26 -0.80 -4.88
C ILE A 189 17.65 -1.57 -3.61
N ALA A 190 18.85 -1.32 -3.08
CA ALA A 190 19.35 -2.00 -1.89
C ALA A 190 18.52 -1.72 -0.62
N LEU A 191 17.83 -0.57 -0.54
CA LEU A 191 16.90 -0.29 0.55
C LEU A 191 15.52 -0.90 0.28
N LYS A 192 15.03 -0.82 -0.97
CA LYS A 192 13.76 -1.43 -1.39
C LYS A 192 13.69 -2.90 -0.96
N ASP A 193 14.74 -3.66 -1.23
CA ASP A 193 14.80 -5.08 -0.92
C ASP A 193 14.81 -5.40 0.58
N LEU A 194 15.20 -4.45 1.44
CA LEU A 194 15.11 -4.62 2.89
C LEU A 194 13.65 -4.51 3.39
N PHE A 195 12.82 -3.71 2.74
CA PHE A 195 11.41 -3.55 3.13
C PHE A 195 10.54 -4.73 2.71
N ILE A 196 10.86 -5.41 1.60
CA ILE A 196 10.04 -6.49 1.04
C ILE A 196 9.65 -7.55 2.08
N PRO A 197 10.57 -8.09 2.90
CA PRO A 197 10.22 -9.13 3.87
C PRO A 197 9.31 -8.66 5.01
N ILE A 198 9.21 -7.35 5.25
CA ILE A 198 8.43 -6.78 6.35
C ILE A 198 7.18 -6.02 5.88
N LEU A 199 6.94 -5.94 4.57
CA LEU A 199 5.76 -5.27 4.02
C LEU A 199 4.49 -5.95 4.54
N PRO A 200 3.66 -5.26 5.34
CA PRO A 200 2.47 -5.86 5.91
C PRO A 200 1.30 -5.78 4.93
N PHE A 201 0.52 -6.85 4.88
CA PHE A 201 -0.72 -6.93 4.10
C PHE A 201 -1.79 -7.69 4.88
N THR A 202 -3.04 -7.44 4.54
CA THR A 202 -4.15 -8.28 4.99
C THR A 202 -4.41 -9.37 3.95
N THR A 203 -4.82 -10.56 4.38
CA THR A 203 -5.30 -11.65 3.50
C THR A 203 -6.68 -12.11 3.93
N GLN A 204 -7.25 -13.07 3.20
CA GLN A 204 -8.49 -13.73 3.62
C GLN A 204 -8.41 -14.43 5.00
N ASN A 205 -7.19 -14.67 5.52
CA ASN A 205 -6.95 -15.37 6.78
C ASN A 205 -6.37 -14.48 7.89
N GLY A 206 -6.32 -13.16 7.68
CA GLY A 206 -5.73 -12.20 8.60
C GLY A 206 -4.44 -11.57 8.09
N SER A 207 -3.71 -10.90 8.98
CA SER A 207 -2.53 -10.11 8.67
C SER A 207 -1.33 -11.00 8.36
N VAL A 208 -0.55 -10.63 7.34
CA VAL A 208 0.67 -11.35 6.92
C VAL A 208 1.79 -10.39 6.53
N LEU A 209 3.02 -10.86 6.59
CA LEU A 209 4.15 -10.19 5.95
C LEU A 209 4.33 -10.71 4.53
N LEU A 210 4.67 -9.83 3.59
CA LEU A 210 4.91 -10.21 2.20
C LEU A 210 6.06 -11.22 2.07
N GLY A 211 7.06 -11.16 2.97
CA GLY A 211 8.14 -12.16 3.01
C GLY A 211 7.64 -13.59 3.14
N ASP A 212 6.60 -13.81 3.95
CA ASP A 212 6.03 -15.13 4.20
C ASP A 212 5.19 -15.58 2.99
N VAL A 213 4.42 -14.67 2.39
CA VAL A 213 3.66 -14.94 1.16
C VAL A 213 4.59 -15.28 0.00
N LEU A 214 5.73 -14.59 -0.12
CA LEU A 214 6.72 -14.87 -1.15
C LEU A 214 7.44 -16.19 -0.91
N ALA A 215 7.54 -16.70 0.32
CA ALA A 215 8.13 -18.00 0.59
C ALA A 215 7.23 -19.16 0.13
N GLU A 216 5.92 -18.95 0.14
CA GLU A 216 4.90 -19.96 -0.22
C GLU A 216 4.48 -19.94 -1.70
N THR A 217 4.86 -18.91 -2.45
CA THR A 217 4.43 -18.71 -3.84
C THR A 217 5.58 -18.91 -4.82
N GLU A 218 5.38 -19.65 -5.91
CA GLU A 218 6.47 -19.91 -6.86
C GLU A 218 6.69 -18.76 -7.87
N LYS A 219 5.60 -18.22 -8.46
CA LYS A 219 5.68 -17.25 -9.56
C LYS A 219 4.83 -15.99 -9.36
N GLU A 220 3.54 -16.15 -9.08
CA GLU A 220 2.59 -15.03 -8.99
C GLU A 220 2.06 -14.91 -7.56
N VAL A 221 2.10 -13.69 -7.01
CA VAL A 221 1.39 -13.35 -5.78
C VAL A 221 0.05 -12.75 -6.17
N LEU A 222 -1.04 -13.35 -5.73
CA LEU A 222 -2.38 -12.85 -6.04
C LEU A 222 -2.77 -11.75 -5.08
N TYR A 223 -3.42 -10.72 -5.61
CA TYR A 223 -4.08 -9.70 -4.81
C TYR A 223 -5.49 -9.41 -5.33
N ALA A 224 -6.31 -8.85 -4.46
CA ALA A 224 -7.65 -8.39 -4.77
C ALA A 224 -7.87 -6.99 -4.19
N ASN A 225 -8.47 -6.12 -4.99
CA ASN A 225 -8.93 -4.81 -4.52
C ASN A 225 -10.38 -4.94 -4.06
N ILE A 226 -10.56 -5.48 -2.86
CA ILE A 226 -11.85 -5.58 -2.19
C ILE A 226 -11.79 -4.70 -0.96
N VAL A 227 -12.84 -3.90 -0.75
CA VAL A 227 -13.03 -3.24 0.55
C VAL A 227 -13.08 -4.37 1.58
N PRO A 228 -12.34 -4.28 2.72
CA PRO A 228 -12.28 -5.38 3.67
C PRO A 228 -13.69 -5.81 4.04
N VAL A 229 -14.04 -7.03 3.64
CA VAL A 229 -15.28 -7.63 4.07
C VAL A 229 -14.88 -8.50 5.23
N ASP A 230 -15.19 -8.04 6.43
CA ASP A 230 -15.15 -8.84 7.65
C ASP A 230 -16.25 -9.91 7.49
N LEU A 231 -15.95 -10.94 6.67
CA LEU A 231 -16.91 -11.94 6.27
C LEU A 231 -17.19 -12.85 7.45
N PRO A 232 -18.48 -13.06 7.80
CA PRO A 232 -18.82 -14.05 8.80
C PRO A 232 -18.25 -15.42 8.41
N LYS A 233 -17.98 -16.26 9.42
CA LYS A 233 -17.55 -17.65 9.19
C LYS A 233 -18.50 -18.34 8.22
N ASN A 234 -17.95 -19.04 7.23
CA ASN A 234 -18.65 -19.76 6.14
C ASN A 234 -19.30 -18.88 5.07
N VAL A 235 -19.05 -17.57 5.04
CA VAL A 235 -19.44 -16.72 3.89
C VAL A 235 -18.23 -16.57 2.97
N TYR A 236 -18.40 -17.00 1.72
CA TYR A 236 -17.34 -16.95 0.72
C TYR A 236 -17.50 -15.71 -0.15
N HIS A 237 -16.42 -14.93 -0.27
CA HIS A 237 -16.38 -13.84 -1.22
C HIS A 237 -16.34 -14.40 -2.66
N PRO A 238 -17.24 -14.03 -3.58
CA PRO A 238 -17.26 -14.60 -4.93
C PRO A 238 -15.95 -14.44 -5.71
N LEU A 239 -15.25 -13.30 -5.55
CA LEU A 239 -13.91 -13.10 -6.14
C LEU A 239 -12.84 -14.04 -5.58
N LEU A 240 -12.96 -14.49 -4.33
CA LEU A 240 -11.96 -15.32 -3.66
C LEU A 240 -12.34 -16.82 -3.68
N ASP A 241 -13.56 -17.14 -4.11
CA ASP A 241 -14.10 -18.49 -4.02
C ASP A 241 -13.30 -19.50 -4.86
N GLY A 242 -13.12 -20.67 -4.24
CA GLY A 242 -12.36 -21.81 -4.77
C GLY A 242 -10.89 -21.57 -5.10
N ILE A 243 -10.29 -20.48 -4.63
CA ILE A 243 -8.86 -20.20 -4.79
C ILE A 243 -8.12 -20.59 -3.52
N ASP A 244 -7.29 -21.63 -3.64
CA ASP A 244 -6.58 -22.20 -2.49
C ASP A 244 -5.32 -21.39 -2.13
N GLN A 245 -4.87 -20.49 -3.00
CA GLN A 245 -3.71 -19.61 -2.78
C GLN A 245 -4.07 -18.45 -1.83
N LYS A 246 -3.12 -18.00 -0.99
CA LYS A 246 -3.25 -16.75 -0.23
C LYS A 246 -3.40 -15.54 -1.17
N ILE A 247 -4.38 -14.69 -0.90
CA ILE A 247 -4.72 -13.51 -1.68
C ILE A 247 -4.51 -12.29 -0.80
N ILE A 248 -3.65 -11.37 -1.24
CA ILE A 248 -3.46 -10.09 -0.58
C ILE A 248 -4.68 -9.21 -0.83
N ILE A 249 -5.26 -8.67 0.23
CA ILE A 249 -6.36 -7.71 0.17
C ILE A 249 -5.78 -6.31 0.26
N LEU A 250 -6.06 -5.48 -0.73
CA LEU A 250 -5.63 -4.09 -0.75
C LEU A 250 -6.66 -3.22 -0.01
N SER A 251 -6.19 -2.42 0.93
CA SER A 251 -7.03 -1.57 1.77
C SER A 251 -6.94 -0.08 1.42
N GLY A 252 -5.91 0.32 0.66
CA GLY A 252 -5.67 1.72 0.35
C GLY A 252 -4.85 1.96 -0.91
N PHE A 253 -4.77 3.23 -1.30
CA PHE A 253 -4.06 3.69 -2.49
C PHE A 253 -2.56 3.36 -2.47
N LEU A 254 -1.94 3.43 -1.29
CA LEU A 254 -0.52 3.08 -1.13
C LEU A 254 -0.28 1.59 -1.45
N ASP A 255 -1.22 0.71 -1.13
CA ASP A 255 -1.13 -0.71 -1.45
C ASP A 255 -1.14 -0.92 -2.95
N GLU A 256 -2.04 -0.22 -3.65
CA GLU A 256 -2.13 -0.26 -5.11
C GLU A 256 -0.82 0.19 -5.77
N GLN A 257 -0.22 1.30 -5.29
CA GLN A 257 1.07 1.76 -5.78
C GLN A 257 2.18 0.71 -5.57
N ILE A 258 2.16 0.02 -4.43
CA ILE A 258 3.11 -1.03 -4.14
C ILE A 258 2.92 -2.20 -5.10
N VAL A 259 1.71 -2.74 -5.23
CA VAL A 259 1.46 -3.96 -6.01
C VAL A 259 1.60 -3.75 -7.52
N ASN A 260 1.13 -2.61 -8.06
CA ASN A 260 1.24 -2.30 -9.50
C ASN A 260 2.68 -2.20 -9.99
N SER A 261 3.59 -2.02 -9.04
CA SER A 261 4.96 -1.65 -9.30
C SER A 261 5.92 -2.67 -8.67
N PHE A 262 5.37 -3.76 -8.11
CA PHE A 262 6.13 -4.81 -7.45
C PHE A 262 6.70 -5.81 -8.45
N GLU A 263 8.03 -5.91 -8.44
CA GLU A 263 8.77 -7.01 -9.05
C GLU A 263 9.95 -7.36 -8.14
N HIS A 264 10.06 -8.64 -7.79
CA HIS A 264 11.16 -9.14 -6.96
C HIS A 264 11.51 -10.59 -7.32
N LYS A 265 12.75 -10.81 -7.76
CA LYS A 265 13.26 -12.15 -8.13
C LYS A 265 12.36 -12.88 -9.14
N GLY A 266 11.84 -12.14 -10.12
CA GLY A 266 10.92 -12.67 -11.15
C GLY A 266 9.50 -12.95 -10.66
N LYS A 267 9.17 -12.67 -9.40
CA LYS A 267 7.81 -12.73 -8.88
C LYS A 267 7.11 -11.40 -9.10
N ILE A 268 5.88 -11.50 -9.61
CA ILE A 268 5.00 -10.35 -9.88
C ILE A 268 3.74 -10.47 -9.03
N MET A 269 3.15 -9.32 -8.73
CA MET A 269 1.82 -9.25 -8.13
C MET A 269 0.78 -9.14 -9.23
N LYS A 270 -0.26 -9.98 -9.15
CA LYS A 270 -1.31 -10.04 -10.17
C LYS A 270 -2.67 -9.91 -9.54
N ASN A 271 -3.49 -9.03 -10.11
CA ASN A 271 -4.87 -8.89 -9.70
C ASN A 271 -5.63 -10.17 -10.03
N ILE A 272 -6.40 -10.66 -9.08
CA ILE A 272 -7.28 -11.82 -9.24
C ILE A 272 -8.31 -11.64 -10.35
N ALA A 273 -8.76 -10.40 -10.58
CA ALA A 273 -9.71 -10.07 -11.64
C ALA A 273 -9.12 -10.30 -13.04
N ASP A 274 -7.80 -10.06 -13.20
CA ASP A 274 -7.07 -10.23 -14.46
C ASP A 274 -6.53 -11.65 -14.65
N LYS A 275 -6.62 -12.50 -13.61
CA LYS A 275 -6.18 -13.90 -13.70
C LYS A 275 -7.16 -14.69 -14.56
N LYS A 276 -6.63 -15.31 -15.61
CA LYS A 276 -7.38 -16.27 -16.42
C LYS A 276 -7.51 -17.57 -15.62
N PHE A 277 -8.75 -17.97 -15.40
CA PHE A 277 -9.11 -19.28 -14.89
C PHE A 277 -9.73 -20.08 -16.03
N ASP A 278 -9.59 -21.40 -15.96
CA ASP A 278 -10.16 -22.27 -16.98
C ASP A 278 -11.69 -22.22 -16.91
N ASN A 279 -12.31 -22.09 -18.07
CA ASN A 279 -13.76 -22.14 -18.19
C ASN A 279 -14.21 -23.60 -18.15
N LEU A 280 -15.39 -23.82 -17.58
CA LEU A 280 -15.98 -25.15 -17.55
C LEU A 280 -16.68 -25.42 -18.89
N ASP A 281 -16.21 -26.41 -19.66
CA ASP A 281 -16.88 -26.85 -20.88
C ASP A 281 -17.88 -27.98 -20.53
N ARG A 282 -19.15 -27.61 -20.31
CA ARG A 282 -20.26 -28.56 -20.08
C ARG A 282 -21.28 -28.45 -21.20
N LYS A 283 -21.40 -29.52 -21.99
CA LYS A 283 -22.46 -29.68 -23.00
C LYS A 283 -23.83 -29.70 -22.31
N GLY A 284 -24.72 -28.80 -22.71
CA GLY A 284 -26.10 -28.72 -22.22
C GLY A 284 -26.45 -27.48 -21.39
N GLU A 285 -25.45 -26.67 -21.01
CA GLU A 285 -25.66 -25.42 -20.24
C GLU A 285 -25.72 -24.16 -21.14
N GLU A 286 -25.75 -24.32 -22.46
CA GLU A 286 -25.87 -23.21 -23.42
C GLU A 286 -27.18 -22.43 -23.21
N GLU A 287 -28.28 -23.15 -22.90
CA GLU A 287 -29.58 -22.53 -22.62
C GLU A 287 -29.52 -21.58 -21.40
N LEU A 288 -28.79 -21.96 -20.35
CA LEU A 288 -28.62 -21.13 -19.15
C LEU A 288 -27.78 -19.88 -19.45
N ILE A 289 -26.71 -20.02 -20.23
CA ILE A 289 -25.84 -18.90 -20.64
C ILE A 289 -26.64 -17.89 -21.46
N ASP A 290 -27.36 -18.36 -22.48
CA ASP A 290 -28.20 -17.52 -23.34
C ASP A 290 -29.32 -16.86 -22.55
N PHE A 291 -29.95 -17.59 -21.63
CA PHE A 291 -30.98 -17.07 -20.74
C PHE A 291 -30.44 -15.94 -19.85
N CYS A 292 -29.30 -16.14 -19.20
CA CYS A 292 -28.65 -15.13 -18.38
C CYS A 292 -28.26 -13.90 -19.20
N LYS A 293 -27.65 -14.09 -20.37
CA LYS A 293 -27.24 -13.00 -21.26
C LYS A 293 -28.45 -12.18 -21.73
N LYS A 294 -29.56 -12.83 -22.09
CA LYS A 294 -30.80 -12.15 -22.49
C LYS A 294 -31.47 -11.41 -21.33
N THR A 295 -31.49 -12.02 -20.15
CA THR A 295 -32.14 -11.47 -18.95
C THR A 295 -31.44 -10.22 -18.43
N LEU A 296 -30.11 -10.25 -18.46
CA LEU A 296 -29.24 -9.18 -17.96
C LEU A 296 -28.97 -8.10 -19.01
N GLY A 297 -29.16 -8.41 -20.29
CA GLY A 297 -29.08 -7.45 -21.38
C GLY A 297 -27.74 -6.72 -21.42
N SER A 298 -27.78 -5.40 -21.28
CA SER A 298 -26.59 -4.55 -21.30
C SER A 298 -25.77 -4.63 -20.00
N LEU A 299 -26.32 -5.21 -18.92
CA LEU A 299 -25.66 -5.26 -17.61
C LEU A 299 -24.36 -6.05 -17.67
N VAL A 300 -24.29 -7.14 -18.43
CA VAL A 300 -23.09 -7.98 -18.55
C VAL A 300 -22.71 -8.13 -20.01
N ASP A 301 -21.42 -8.05 -20.32
CA ASP A 301 -20.87 -8.13 -21.67
C ASP A 301 -20.61 -9.59 -22.06
N GLN A 302 -20.29 -10.45 -21.10
CA GLN A 302 -20.09 -11.88 -21.32
C GLN A 302 -20.65 -12.70 -20.16
N VAL A 303 -21.12 -13.92 -20.46
CA VAL A 303 -21.53 -14.91 -19.46
C VAL A 303 -20.72 -16.18 -19.71
N ILE A 304 -20.09 -16.74 -18.68
CA ILE A 304 -19.26 -17.94 -18.75
C ILE A 304 -19.54 -18.87 -17.56
N LEU A 305 -19.31 -20.16 -17.75
CA LEU A 305 -19.28 -21.14 -16.67
C LEU A 305 -17.88 -21.17 -16.06
N SER A 306 -17.81 -21.01 -14.74
CA SER A 306 -16.54 -20.87 -14.03
C SER A 306 -16.23 -22.12 -13.24
N GLN A 307 -15.04 -22.71 -13.47
CA GLN A 307 -14.56 -23.84 -12.68
C GLN A 307 -14.03 -23.41 -11.31
N ARG A 308 -13.67 -22.13 -11.14
CA ARG A 308 -13.09 -21.65 -9.87
C ARG A 308 -14.14 -21.49 -8.78
N LEU A 309 -15.38 -21.18 -9.13
CA LEU A 309 -16.44 -20.99 -8.15
C LEU A 309 -16.84 -22.36 -7.58
N LYS A 310 -16.68 -22.55 -6.27
CA LYS A 310 -17.04 -23.78 -5.55
C LYS A 310 -18.36 -23.61 -4.81
N ASN A 311 -18.57 -22.46 -4.18
CA ASN A 311 -19.70 -22.18 -3.30
C ASN A 311 -20.59 -21.06 -3.83
N ALA A 312 -20.00 -20.00 -4.40
CA ALA A 312 -20.76 -18.84 -4.85
C ALA A 312 -21.50 -19.16 -6.17
N PRO A 313 -22.79 -18.83 -6.31
CA PRO A 313 -23.53 -19.08 -7.55
C PRO A 313 -23.09 -18.17 -8.70
N PHE A 314 -22.72 -16.92 -8.38
CA PHE A 314 -22.32 -15.91 -9.33
C PHE A 314 -21.07 -15.17 -8.86
N SER A 315 -20.22 -14.78 -9.81
CA SER A 315 -19.17 -13.78 -9.60
C SER A 315 -19.11 -12.84 -10.79
N LEU A 316 -18.86 -11.56 -10.55
CA LEU A 316 -18.61 -10.58 -11.60
C LEU A 316 -17.15 -10.17 -11.62
N LYS A 317 -16.59 -9.98 -12.82
CA LYS A 317 -15.25 -9.44 -13.03
C LYS A 317 -15.20 -8.45 -14.20
N GLU A 318 -14.30 -7.50 -14.13
CA GLU A 318 -13.98 -6.57 -15.21
C GLU A 318 -12.89 -7.19 -16.11
N LYS A 319 -13.12 -7.26 -17.43
CA LYS A 319 -12.23 -7.97 -18.39
C LYS A 319 -10.87 -7.28 -18.58
N HIS A 320 -10.83 -5.96 -18.46
CA HIS A 320 -9.64 -5.13 -18.59
C HIS A 320 -9.80 -3.85 -17.76
N THR A 321 -9.21 -3.80 -16.56
CA THR A 321 -9.24 -2.58 -15.74
C THR A 321 -7.98 -1.76 -15.95
N GLN A 322 -8.09 -0.61 -16.63
CA GLN A 322 -6.98 0.36 -16.64
C GLN A 322 -6.87 1.10 -15.30
N PHE A 323 -8.01 1.28 -14.63
CA PHE A 323 -8.11 1.93 -13.33
C PHE A 323 -8.67 0.95 -12.31
N SER A 324 -8.02 0.88 -11.16
CA SER A 324 -8.53 0.15 -10.01
C SER A 324 -9.82 0.79 -9.47
N ALA A 325 -10.55 0.07 -8.63
CA ALA A 325 -11.70 0.63 -7.92
C ALA A 325 -11.33 1.84 -7.03
N ALA A 326 -10.14 1.86 -6.41
CA ALA A 326 -9.73 3.00 -5.59
C ALA A 326 -9.35 4.22 -6.45
N HIS A 327 -8.71 4.01 -7.61
CA HIS A 327 -8.48 5.08 -8.59
C HIS A 327 -9.80 5.66 -9.10
N LYS A 328 -10.76 4.80 -9.46
CA LYS A 328 -12.11 5.24 -9.87
C LYS A 328 -12.77 6.07 -8.76
N LYS A 329 -12.67 5.64 -7.50
CA LYS A 329 -13.19 6.36 -6.34
C LYS A 329 -12.52 7.71 -6.12
N MET A 330 -11.20 7.81 -6.32
CA MET A 330 -10.45 9.07 -6.18
C MET A 330 -10.81 10.08 -7.26
N LEU A 331 -10.93 9.63 -8.52
CA LEU A 331 -11.37 10.50 -9.63
C LEU A 331 -12.79 11.02 -9.38
N GLY A 332 -13.64 10.18 -8.79
CA GLY A 332 -15.02 10.48 -8.49
C GLY A 332 -15.94 10.24 -9.69
N ASP A 333 -17.14 9.70 -9.41
CA ASP A 333 -18.14 9.31 -10.42
C ASP A 333 -18.46 10.43 -11.41
N TYR A 334 -18.50 11.69 -10.95
CA TYR A 334 -18.81 12.83 -11.81
C TYR A 334 -17.73 13.07 -12.87
N VAL A 335 -16.45 13.08 -12.46
CA VAL A 335 -15.32 13.31 -13.37
C VAL A 335 -15.24 12.19 -14.39
N ILE A 336 -15.46 10.94 -13.97
CA ILE A 336 -15.48 9.79 -14.87
C ILE A 336 -16.60 9.93 -15.91
N ARG A 337 -17.80 10.32 -15.48
CA ARG A 337 -18.96 10.51 -16.36
C ARG A 337 -18.79 11.66 -17.36
N SER A 338 -18.20 12.76 -16.92
CA SER A 338 -17.96 13.94 -17.76
C SER A 338 -16.69 13.84 -18.61
N SER A 339 -15.86 12.81 -18.40
CA SER A 339 -14.58 12.66 -19.08
C SER A 339 -14.74 12.08 -20.48
N PHE A 340 -13.99 12.64 -21.43
CA PHE A 340 -13.85 12.08 -22.78
C PHE A 340 -13.28 10.64 -22.76
N PHE A 341 -12.55 10.28 -21.70
CA PHE A 341 -11.96 8.95 -21.51
C PHE A 341 -12.91 7.94 -20.85
N ARG A 342 -14.21 8.25 -20.74
CA ARG A 342 -15.20 7.36 -20.12
C ARG A 342 -15.15 5.93 -20.66
N LYS A 343 -15.13 5.76 -21.99
CA LYS A 343 -15.05 4.44 -22.65
C LYS A 343 -13.73 3.70 -22.38
N THR A 344 -12.69 4.42 -21.99
CA THR A 344 -11.38 3.86 -21.62
C THR A 344 -11.35 3.46 -20.13
N ILE A 345 -12.18 4.10 -19.30
CA ILE A 345 -12.34 3.81 -17.87
C ILE A 345 -13.35 2.67 -17.65
N GLU A 346 -14.36 2.58 -18.52
CA GLU A 346 -15.34 1.49 -18.53
C GLU A 346 -14.72 0.20 -19.07
N SER A 347 -15.02 -0.90 -18.39
CA SER A 347 -14.49 -2.22 -18.70
C SER A 347 -15.63 -3.21 -18.93
N ASP A 348 -15.50 -4.08 -19.92
CA ASP A 348 -16.44 -5.16 -20.15
C ASP A 348 -16.63 -5.99 -18.88
N ILE A 349 -17.88 -6.29 -18.53
CA ILE A 349 -18.24 -7.05 -17.35
C ILE A 349 -18.53 -8.49 -17.74
N ILE A 350 -17.82 -9.43 -17.11
CA ILE A 350 -18.01 -10.87 -17.30
C ILE A 350 -18.74 -11.42 -16.08
N LEU A 351 -19.86 -12.10 -16.31
CA LEU A 351 -20.55 -12.92 -15.33
C LEU A 351 -20.01 -14.35 -15.39
N GLU A 352 -19.50 -14.82 -14.26
CA GLU A 352 -19.15 -16.20 -14.00
C GLU A 352 -20.27 -16.90 -13.24
N ILE A 353 -20.65 -18.09 -13.70
CA ILE A 353 -21.71 -18.92 -13.12
C ILE A 353 -21.10 -20.22 -12.60
N ASN A 354 -21.51 -20.63 -11.40
CA ASN A 354 -21.25 -21.95 -10.85
C ASN A 354 -22.45 -22.88 -11.10
N PRO A 355 -22.40 -23.79 -12.09
CA PRO A 355 -23.54 -24.66 -12.39
C PRO A 355 -23.87 -25.66 -11.27
N ASP A 356 -22.92 -25.90 -10.35
CA ASP A 356 -23.11 -26.83 -9.25
C ASP A 356 -23.72 -26.16 -8.00
N ALA A 357 -23.89 -24.84 -8.00
CA ALA A 357 -24.54 -24.12 -6.91
C ALA A 357 -26.05 -24.40 -6.88
N ILE A 358 -26.61 -24.55 -5.67
CA ILE A 358 -28.02 -24.90 -5.46
C ILE A 358 -28.95 -23.87 -6.12
N GLU A 359 -28.60 -22.59 -6.03
CA GLU A 359 -29.37 -21.51 -6.64
C GLU A 359 -29.44 -21.63 -8.16
N ILE A 360 -28.36 -22.08 -8.81
CA ILE A 360 -28.32 -22.27 -10.26
C ILE A 360 -29.10 -23.52 -10.68
N GLN A 361 -29.04 -24.59 -9.88
CA GLN A 361 -29.85 -25.79 -10.11
C GLN A 361 -31.35 -25.48 -10.04
N GLU A 362 -31.78 -24.69 -9.06
CA GLU A 362 -33.17 -24.24 -8.95
C GLU A 362 -33.60 -23.33 -10.11
N ILE A 363 -32.70 -22.47 -10.60
CA ILE A 363 -32.95 -21.69 -11.82
C ILE A 363 -33.17 -22.62 -13.02
N ASN A 364 -32.36 -23.66 -13.19
CA ASN A 364 -32.54 -24.65 -14.26
C ASN A 364 -33.87 -25.41 -14.15
N VAL A 365 -34.34 -25.70 -12.93
CA VAL A 365 -35.68 -26.28 -12.70
C VAL A 365 -36.79 -25.31 -13.14
N LEU A 366 -36.68 -24.02 -12.81
CA LEU A 366 -37.64 -23.00 -13.23
C LEU A 366 -37.67 -22.84 -14.76
N LEU A 367 -36.52 -22.91 -15.42
CA LEU A 367 -36.41 -22.89 -16.88
C LEU A 367 -37.11 -24.10 -17.51
N ALA A 368 -36.86 -25.31 -16.98
CA ALA A 368 -37.52 -26.54 -17.43
C ALA A 368 -39.06 -26.49 -17.27
N ASN A 369 -39.55 -25.86 -16.18
CA ASN A 369 -40.97 -25.65 -15.92
C ASN A 369 -41.57 -24.47 -16.71
N LYS A 370 -40.77 -23.77 -17.53
CA LYS A 370 -41.15 -22.57 -18.29
C LYS A 370 -41.59 -21.37 -17.42
N GLU A 371 -41.13 -21.31 -16.18
CA GLU A 371 -41.35 -20.21 -15.25
C GLU A 371 -40.31 -19.08 -15.45
N LEU A 372 -40.17 -18.62 -16.71
CA LEU A 372 -39.09 -17.72 -17.17
C LEU A 372 -38.99 -16.43 -16.35
N GLU A 373 -40.12 -15.89 -15.93
CA GLU A 373 -40.18 -14.67 -15.13
C GLU A 373 -39.53 -14.82 -13.75
N LYS A 374 -39.79 -15.95 -13.07
CA LYS A 374 -39.19 -16.22 -11.75
C LYS A 374 -37.71 -16.52 -11.86
N ALA A 375 -37.32 -17.26 -12.89
CA ALA A 375 -35.91 -17.51 -13.20
C ALA A 375 -35.16 -16.18 -13.47
N ALA A 376 -35.79 -15.26 -14.21
CA ALA A 376 -35.20 -13.96 -14.52
C ALA A 376 -35.01 -13.09 -13.27
N ASP A 377 -36.02 -13.08 -12.39
CA ASP A 377 -35.97 -12.37 -11.12
C ASP A 377 -34.85 -12.93 -10.21
N ALA A 378 -34.71 -14.25 -10.13
CA ALA A 378 -33.65 -14.92 -9.37
C ALA A 378 -32.25 -14.56 -9.88
N VAL A 379 -32.04 -14.59 -11.20
CA VAL A 379 -30.77 -14.18 -11.83
C VAL A 379 -30.45 -12.71 -11.53
N ARG A 380 -31.43 -11.81 -11.68
CA ARG A 380 -31.22 -10.37 -11.40
C ARG A 380 -30.84 -10.11 -9.95
N ILE A 381 -31.53 -10.74 -9.00
CA ILE A 381 -31.20 -10.61 -7.57
C ILE A 381 -29.80 -11.15 -7.30
N GLY A 382 -29.47 -12.35 -7.80
CA GLY A 382 -28.16 -12.97 -7.60
C GLY A 382 -27.01 -12.12 -8.17
N VAL A 383 -27.19 -11.57 -9.37
CA VAL A 383 -26.20 -10.69 -10.01
C VAL A 383 -26.08 -9.34 -9.27
N ALA A 384 -27.19 -8.81 -8.76
CA ALA A 384 -27.16 -7.60 -7.91
C ALA A 384 -26.47 -7.82 -6.57
N ALA A 385 -26.59 -9.02 -5.97
CA ALA A 385 -25.83 -9.37 -4.78
C ALA A 385 -24.33 -9.52 -5.11
N ALA A 386 -24.02 -10.24 -6.20
CA ALA A 386 -22.65 -10.43 -6.66
C ALA A 386 -21.97 -9.11 -7.03
N SER A 387 -22.70 -8.12 -7.57
CA SER A 387 -22.12 -6.83 -7.93
C SER A 387 -21.62 -6.05 -6.72
N VAL A 388 -22.42 -6.04 -5.66
CA VAL A 388 -22.06 -5.40 -4.39
C VAL A 388 -20.84 -6.08 -3.79
N LEU A 389 -20.85 -7.42 -3.73
CA LEU A 389 -19.74 -8.18 -3.16
C LEU A 389 -18.46 -8.02 -3.99
N CYS A 390 -18.54 -8.12 -5.32
CA CYS A 390 -17.39 -7.95 -6.20
C CYS A 390 -16.99 -6.47 -6.41
N ASN A 391 -17.64 -5.52 -5.74
CA ASN A 391 -17.40 -4.07 -5.86
C ASN A 391 -17.44 -3.56 -7.32
N ILE A 392 -18.40 -4.06 -8.11
CA ILE A 392 -18.59 -3.66 -9.51
C ILE A 392 -19.51 -2.44 -9.56
N ASN A 393 -18.98 -1.31 -10.06
CA ASN A 393 -19.75 -0.08 -10.18
C ASN A 393 -20.43 0.03 -11.55
N PHE A 394 -21.74 -0.13 -11.56
CA PHE A 394 -22.59 0.00 -12.75
C PHE A 394 -22.99 1.45 -13.01
N ILE A 395 -22.02 2.36 -13.16
CA ILE A 395 -22.24 3.81 -13.20
C ILE A 395 -23.38 4.19 -14.15
N ASP A 396 -23.47 3.58 -15.33
CA ASP A 396 -24.45 3.93 -16.37
C ASP A 396 -25.47 2.82 -16.67
N ARG A 397 -25.32 1.68 -15.99
CA ARG A 397 -26.26 0.56 -16.08
C ARG A 397 -27.21 0.53 -14.87
N ARG A 398 -27.29 1.62 -14.08
CA ARG A 398 -28.15 1.72 -12.88
C ARG A 398 -29.63 1.54 -13.21
N ASN A 399 -30.06 1.96 -14.41
CA ASN A 399 -31.44 1.81 -14.84
C ASN A 399 -31.85 0.34 -14.97
N GLU A 400 -30.92 -0.56 -15.29
CA GLU A 400 -31.17 -2.01 -15.36
C GLU A 400 -31.56 -2.59 -13.98
N PHE A 401 -31.08 -1.98 -12.89
CA PHE A 401 -31.47 -2.35 -11.54
C PHE A 401 -32.85 -1.81 -11.12
N LEU A 402 -33.46 -0.88 -11.86
CA LEU A 402 -34.85 -0.48 -11.60
C LEU A 402 -35.80 -1.68 -11.78
N GLY A 403 -35.44 -2.66 -12.60
CA GLY A 403 -36.15 -3.93 -12.70
C GLY A 403 -36.32 -4.66 -11.36
N LEU A 404 -35.37 -4.50 -10.43
CA LEU A 404 -35.45 -5.08 -9.08
C LEU A 404 -36.62 -4.52 -8.26
N LEU A 405 -37.05 -3.27 -8.52
CA LEU A 405 -38.23 -2.71 -7.88
C LEU A 405 -39.48 -3.48 -8.32
N ASN A 406 -39.57 -3.86 -9.59
CA ASN A 406 -40.67 -4.69 -10.08
C ASN A 406 -40.60 -6.14 -9.57
N VAL A 407 -39.40 -6.67 -9.29
CA VAL A 407 -39.25 -7.94 -8.57
C VAL A 407 -39.83 -7.85 -7.16
N GLN A 408 -39.42 -6.84 -6.39
CA GLN A 408 -39.93 -6.60 -5.03
C GLN A 408 -41.44 -6.42 -5.02
N ARG A 409 -41.98 -5.60 -5.93
CA ARG A 409 -43.42 -5.34 -6.04
C ARG A 409 -44.20 -6.63 -6.29
N ARG A 410 -43.71 -7.51 -7.16
CA ARG A 410 -44.35 -8.81 -7.45
C ARG A 410 -44.36 -9.72 -6.23
N ILE A 411 -43.26 -9.79 -5.47
CA ILE A 411 -43.18 -10.55 -4.20
C ILE A 411 -44.23 -10.03 -3.21
N LEU A 412 -44.47 -8.71 -3.20
CA LEU A 412 -45.48 -8.06 -2.37
C LEU A 412 -46.90 -8.09 -2.95
N GLY A 413 -47.12 -8.68 -4.13
CA GLY A 413 -48.42 -8.71 -4.80
C GLY A 413 -48.90 -7.34 -5.33
N LEU A 414 -47.97 -6.42 -5.61
CA LEU A 414 -48.24 -5.08 -6.14
C LEU A 414 -48.07 -5.02 -7.67
N ASP A 415 -48.84 -4.14 -8.31
CA ASP A 415 -48.76 -3.89 -9.76
C ASP A 415 -47.37 -3.44 -10.19
N GLN A 416 -46.90 -3.80 -11.39
CA GLN A 416 -45.59 -3.37 -11.86
C GLN A 416 -45.55 -1.87 -12.19
N LEU A 417 -44.40 -1.24 -11.95
CA LEU A 417 -44.14 0.12 -12.41
C LEU A 417 -43.72 0.10 -13.88
N GLU A 418 -44.31 1.01 -14.66
CA GLU A 418 -43.86 1.30 -16.01
C GLU A 418 -42.55 2.10 -15.94
N ILE A 419 -41.42 1.40 -16.11
CA ILE A 419 -40.09 2.03 -16.12
C ILE A 419 -39.87 2.62 -17.51
N LYS A 420 -40.07 3.94 -17.66
CA LYS A 420 -39.78 4.65 -18.91
C LYS A 420 -38.30 5.03 -18.94
N GLU A 421 -37.54 4.42 -19.83
CA GLU A 421 -36.19 4.88 -20.13
C GLU A 421 -36.25 6.30 -20.68
N LYS A 422 -35.69 7.27 -19.95
CA LYS A 422 -35.32 8.55 -20.57
C LYS A 422 -34.19 8.24 -21.54
N LYS A 423 -34.46 8.26 -22.84
CA LYS A 423 -33.41 8.28 -23.87
C LYS A 423 -32.49 9.45 -23.53
N GLU A 424 -31.21 9.16 -23.30
CA GLU A 424 -30.21 10.20 -23.06
C GLU A 424 -30.24 11.16 -24.26
N GLU A 425 -30.56 12.43 -24.00
CA GLU A 425 -30.33 13.49 -24.96
C GLU A 425 -28.82 13.53 -25.21
N LYS A 426 -28.41 13.24 -26.46
CA LYS A 426 -27.03 13.43 -26.88
C LYS A 426 -26.63 14.84 -26.48
N ILE A 427 -25.69 14.97 -25.56
CA ILE A 427 -25.00 16.23 -25.31
C ILE A 427 -24.49 16.68 -26.68
N PRO A 428 -24.90 17.85 -27.21
CA PRO A 428 -24.46 18.29 -28.51
C PRO A 428 -22.94 18.36 -28.50
N GLU A 429 -22.30 17.68 -29.47
CA GLU A 429 -20.90 17.90 -29.79
C GLU A 429 -20.74 19.42 -29.99
N THR A 430 -19.90 20.04 -29.17
CA THR A 430 -19.59 21.46 -29.26
C THR A 430 -19.21 21.80 -30.70
N PRO A 431 -19.89 22.76 -31.36
CA PRO A 431 -19.47 23.22 -32.67
C PRO A 431 -18.09 23.87 -32.57
N GLU A 432 -17.14 23.36 -33.36
CA GLU A 432 -15.97 24.11 -33.76
C GLU A 432 -16.42 25.43 -34.44
N ASP A 433 -15.58 26.47 -34.29
CA ASP A 433 -15.65 27.80 -34.91
C ASP A 433 -16.63 28.84 -34.33
N VAL A 434 -16.18 29.51 -33.27
CA VAL A 434 -16.40 30.97 -33.11
C VAL A 434 -15.06 31.66 -32.85
N LYS A 435 -14.64 32.46 -33.84
CA LYS A 435 -13.57 33.45 -33.75
C LYS A 435 -13.96 34.61 -32.84
N ASN A 436 -12.93 35.21 -32.21
CA ASN A 436 -12.91 36.47 -31.45
C ASN A 436 -13.55 36.40 -30.04
N GLU A 437 -12.99 36.97 -28.97
CA GLU A 437 -12.06 38.09 -28.83
C GLU A 437 -11.38 38.06 -27.44
N GLU A 438 -10.17 38.62 -27.35
CA GLU A 438 -9.34 38.75 -26.15
C GLU A 438 -10.08 39.37 -24.95
N LYS A 439 -10.03 38.69 -23.79
CA LYS A 439 -9.98 39.34 -22.48
C LYS A 439 -9.03 38.58 -21.56
N GLN A 440 -7.87 39.20 -21.33
CA GLN A 440 -6.96 38.88 -20.24
C GLN A 440 -7.70 38.95 -18.90
N VAL A 441 -7.62 37.86 -18.14
CA VAL A 441 -7.78 37.89 -16.68
C VAL A 441 -6.59 37.12 -16.13
N ASP A 442 -5.69 37.86 -15.49
CA ASP A 442 -4.58 37.34 -14.69
C ASP A 442 -5.12 36.60 -13.46
N GLU A 443 -4.69 35.36 -13.24
CA GLU A 443 -4.42 34.75 -11.92
C GLU A 443 -3.80 33.34 -12.09
N PRO A 444 -3.16 32.76 -11.05
CA PRO A 444 -1.72 32.48 -11.06
C PRO A 444 -1.33 31.05 -11.46
N GLU A 445 -0.09 30.92 -11.93
CA GLU A 445 0.61 29.65 -12.18
C GLU A 445 0.67 28.78 -10.92
N VAL A 446 -0.04 27.65 -10.94
CA VAL A 446 0.26 26.49 -10.10
C VAL A 446 0.86 25.43 -11.01
N ASP A 447 2.19 25.37 -11.01
CA ASP A 447 2.99 24.45 -11.78
C ASP A 447 2.95 23.06 -11.11
N GLN A 448 2.01 22.20 -11.52
CA GLN A 448 2.05 20.76 -11.24
C GLN A 448 2.26 20.00 -12.54
N LYS A 449 3.54 19.79 -12.88
CA LYS A 449 3.96 18.78 -13.87
C LYS A 449 3.70 17.39 -13.32
N ILE A 450 2.57 16.79 -13.70
CA ILE A 450 2.42 15.34 -13.72
C ILE A 450 3.01 14.86 -15.05
N GLY A 451 4.23 14.32 -15.00
CA GLY A 451 4.89 13.72 -16.15
C GLY A 451 4.28 12.37 -16.49
N LEU A 452 3.39 12.35 -17.48
CA LEU A 452 3.09 11.15 -18.25
C LEU A 452 4.13 11.06 -19.37
N GLY A 453 4.99 10.05 -19.31
CA GLY A 453 6.02 9.81 -20.30
C GLY A 453 5.43 9.33 -21.61
N ASP A 454 5.67 10.11 -22.67
CA ASP A 454 5.42 9.72 -24.06
C ASP A 454 6.32 8.52 -24.43
N VAL A 455 5.69 7.39 -24.74
CA VAL A 455 6.34 6.29 -25.46
C VAL A 455 6.40 6.69 -26.93
N LYS A 456 7.60 7.03 -27.41
CA LYS A 456 7.86 7.15 -28.85
C LYS A 456 8.18 5.77 -29.41
N GLU A 457 7.27 5.28 -30.25
CA GLU A 457 7.60 4.31 -31.29
C GLU A 457 8.64 4.92 -32.23
N SER A 458 9.70 4.17 -32.52
CA SER A 458 10.46 4.35 -33.74
C SER A 458 10.98 3.01 -34.23
N ASP A 459 10.45 2.61 -35.37
CA ASP A 459 10.99 1.60 -36.26
C ASP A 459 12.47 1.87 -36.59
N VAL A 460 13.31 0.83 -36.55
CA VAL A 460 14.49 0.75 -37.42
C VAL A 460 14.66 -0.68 -37.93
N GLU A 461 14.49 -0.75 -39.24
CA GLU A 461 14.93 -1.68 -40.28
C GLU A 461 15.85 -2.87 -39.97
N LYS A 462 15.50 -3.95 -40.69
CA LYS A 462 16.27 -5.15 -41.01
C LYS A 462 17.67 -4.83 -41.57
N GLN A 463 18.67 -5.59 -41.12
CA GLN A 463 19.77 -6.03 -41.97
C GLN A 463 20.08 -7.51 -41.70
N GLU A 464 19.92 -8.31 -42.75
CA GLU A 464 20.56 -9.63 -42.89
C GLU A 464 22.06 -9.44 -43.04
N VAL A 465 22.87 -10.20 -42.30
CA VAL A 465 24.13 -10.75 -42.81
C VAL A 465 24.35 -12.13 -42.16
N THR A 466 24.43 -13.13 -43.04
CA THR A 466 25.01 -14.47 -42.88
C THR A 466 26.39 -14.46 -42.24
N GLU A 467 26.69 -15.41 -41.35
CA GLU A 467 27.89 -16.23 -41.52
C GLU A 467 27.83 -17.53 -40.70
N GLN A 468 28.14 -18.61 -41.39
CA GLN A 468 28.41 -19.93 -40.88
C GLN A 468 29.78 -19.95 -40.19
N GLY A 469 29.95 -20.88 -39.25
CA GLY A 469 31.14 -21.71 -39.30
C GLY A 469 32.18 -21.55 -38.19
N GLU A 470 32.31 -22.68 -37.49
CA GLU A 470 33.54 -23.29 -37.00
C GLU A 470 34.03 -23.04 -35.57
N ALA A 471 34.27 -24.20 -34.97
CA ALA A 471 34.80 -24.48 -33.66
C ALA A 471 36.32 -24.32 -33.59
N ARG A 472 36.85 -24.07 -32.39
CA ARG A 472 37.97 -24.79 -31.75
C ARG A 472 38.25 -24.20 -30.35
N GLU A 473 38.26 -25.05 -29.32
CA GLU A 473 39.46 -25.56 -28.63
C GLU A 473 40.31 -24.44 -28.00
N ASP A 474 40.19 -24.25 -26.68
CA ASP A 474 41.26 -24.61 -25.73
C ASP A 474 40.89 -24.20 -24.28
N LEU A 475 41.16 -25.13 -23.35
CA LEU A 475 41.22 -25.06 -21.87
C LEU A 475 39.93 -24.96 -21.04
#